data_AF-A0A1Y0RIB4-F1
#
_entry.id   AF-A0A1Y0RIB4-F1
#
_cell.length_a   1.000
_cell.length_b   1.000
_cell.length_c   1.000
_cell.angle_alpha   90.00
_cell.angle_beta   90.00
_cell.angle_gamma   90.00
#
_symmetry.space_group_name_H-M   'P 1'
#
loop_
_entity.id
_entity.type
_entity.pdbx_description
1 polymer ?
#
loop_
_entity_poly.entity_id
_entity_poly.type
_entity_poly.pdbx_seq_one_letter_code
_entity_poly.pdbx_strand_id
1 'polypeptide(L)'
;MNFEALPRQVNSIDVGVYECEIHLKFRLIEEKSLLSDRDQLLQVLLDALTEGSDDFLETLQATVKAQEVSELKASPQMRRQLMRLRNSAEVSQ
;
A
#
# COMPACT_ATOMS: atom_id res chain seq x y z
N MET A 1 1.07 47.38 7.96
CA MET A 1 1.09 46.58 6.73
C MET A 1 0.34 45.29 7.02
N ASN A 2 -0.87 45.15 6.49
CA ASN A 2 -1.70 43.96 6.69
C ASN A 2 -1.31 42.92 5.66
N PHE A 3 -0.70 41.82 6.09
CA PHE A 3 -0.54 40.64 5.27
C PHE A 3 -1.85 39.85 5.35
N GLU A 4 -2.78 40.14 4.45
CA GLU A 4 -3.89 39.22 4.17
C GLU A 4 -3.27 37.99 3.50
N ALA A 5 -3.24 36.87 4.22
CA ALA A 5 -2.86 35.59 3.65
C ALA A 5 -3.91 35.21 2.59
N LEU A 6 -3.46 35.08 1.33
CA LEU A 6 -4.33 34.67 0.24
C LEU A 6 -4.97 33.30 0.55
N PRO A 7 -6.28 33.11 0.29
CA PRO A 7 -6.91 31.81 0.44
C PRO A 7 -6.36 30.89 -0.65
N ARG A 8 -5.39 30.05 -0.28
CA ARG A 8 -4.88 28.99 -1.17
C ARG A 8 -5.96 27.93 -1.28
N GLN A 9 -6.58 27.82 -2.45
CA GLN A 9 -7.41 26.67 -2.81
C GLN A 9 -6.49 25.48 -3.05
N VAL A 10 -6.42 24.59 -2.05
CA VAL A 10 -5.55 23.41 -2.03
C VAL A 10 -6.30 22.25 -2.68
N ASN A 11 -6.00 21.92 -3.94
CA ASN A 11 -6.28 20.58 -4.47
C ASN A 11 -5.19 19.64 -3.92
N SER A 12 -5.30 19.30 -2.64
CA SER A 12 -4.39 18.36 -1.97
C SER A 12 -4.60 16.97 -2.56
N ILE A 13 -3.51 16.25 -2.83
CA ILE A 13 -3.58 14.80 -3.03
C ILE A 13 -4.13 14.21 -1.72
N ASP A 14 -5.31 13.61 -1.79
CA ASP A 14 -5.99 13.04 -0.64
C ASP A 14 -5.33 11.70 -0.27
N VAL A 15 -4.28 11.78 0.55
CA VAL A 15 -3.53 10.64 1.08
C VAL A 15 -3.85 10.42 2.55
N GLY A 16 -4.27 9.19 2.86
CA GLY A 16 -4.58 8.71 4.20
C GLY A 16 -3.67 7.55 4.63
N VAL A 17 -3.72 7.20 5.91
CA VAL A 17 -3.05 6.00 6.45
C VAL A 17 -4.08 4.91 6.59
N TYR A 18 -3.80 3.75 5.99
CA TYR A 18 -4.70 2.59 6.03
C TYR A 18 -4.05 1.44 6.79
N GLU A 19 -4.80 0.86 7.71
CA GLU A 19 -4.49 -0.43 8.31
C GLU A 19 -5.07 -1.51 7.41
N CYS A 20 -4.19 -2.36 6.86
CA CYS A 20 -4.54 -3.37 5.88
C CYS A 20 -4.32 -4.78 6.46
N GLU A 21 -5.28 -5.66 6.25
CA GLU A 21 -5.23 -7.07 6.65
C GLU A 21 -5.56 -7.92 5.42
N ILE A 22 -4.65 -8.82 5.05
CA ILE A 22 -4.79 -9.70 3.90
C ILE A 22 -4.71 -11.14 4.39
N HIS A 23 -5.82 -11.87 4.30
CA HIS A 23 -5.88 -13.30 4.55
C HIS A 23 -6.21 -14.04 3.26
N LEU A 24 -5.20 -14.74 2.74
CA LEU A 24 -5.29 -15.48 1.49
C LEU A 24 -5.01 -16.96 1.74
N LYS A 25 -5.82 -17.81 1.12
CA LYS A 25 -5.54 -19.22 0.93
C LYS A 25 -5.74 -19.56 -0.53
N PHE A 26 -4.74 -20.18 -1.12
CA PHE A 26 -4.73 -20.55 -2.52
C PHE A 26 -3.90 -21.81 -2.71
N ARG A 27 -4.09 -22.49 -3.84
CA ARG A 27 -3.18 -23.52 -4.34
C ARG A 27 -2.40 -22.93 -5.50
N LEU A 28 -1.12 -23.28 -5.56
CA LEU A 28 -0.21 -22.79 -6.58
C LEU A 28 0.57 -23.97 -7.16
N ILE A 29 0.69 -24.01 -8.48
CA ILE A 29 1.63 -24.87 -9.21
C ILE A 29 2.87 -24.02 -9.48
N GLU A 30 4.00 -24.38 -8.86
CA GLU A 30 5.26 -23.64 -9.02
C GLU A 30 6.48 -24.57 -8.88
N GLU A 31 7.64 -24.14 -9.38
CA GLU A 31 8.89 -24.86 -9.21
C GLU A 31 9.31 -24.96 -7.73
N LYS A 32 9.70 -26.17 -7.30
CA LYS A 32 10.13 -26.43 -5.90
C LYS A 32 11.35 -25.61 -5.48
N SER A 33 12.22 -25.28 -6.43
CA SER A 33 13.41 -24.43 -6.25
C SER A 33 13.01 -23.04 -5.73
N LEU A 34 11.96 -22.45 -6.29
CA LEU A 34 11.48 -21.10 -5.95
C LEU A 34 10.87 -21.03 -4.55
N LEU A 35 10.27 -22.12 -4.07
CA LEU A 35 9.67 -22.20 -2.73
C LEU A 35 10.67 -22.56 -1.62
N SER A 36 11.93 -22.84 -1.95
CA SER A 36 12.93 -23.29 -0.98
C SER A 36 13.63 -22.13 -0.24
N ASP A 37 13.63 -20.93 -0.80
CA ASP A 37 14.21 -19.74 -0.19
C ASP A 37 13.15 -18.99 0.62
N ARG A 38 13.28 -19.02 1.95
CA ARG A 38 12.36 -18.35 2.88
C ARG A 38 12.30 -16.84 2.67
N ASP A 39 13.42 -16.22 2.31
CA ASP A 39 13.49 -14.76 2.24
C ASP A 39 12.87 -14.24 0.93
N GLN A 40 12.83 -15.08 -0.12
CA GLN A 40 12.18 -14.77 -1.40
C GLN A 40 10.76 -15.33 -1.52
N LEU A 41 10.40 -16.31 -0.70
CA LEU A 41 9.11 -17.00 -0.76
C LEU A 41 7.93 -16.03 -0.80
N LEU A 42 7.90 -15.03 0.08
CA LEU A 42 6.79 -14.07 0.11
C LEU A 42 6.67 -13.30 -1.22
N GLN A 43 7.80 -12.89 -1.80
CA GLN A 43 7.80 -12.15 -3.05
C GLN A 43 7.28 -13.01 -4.20
N VAL A 44 7.75 -14.25 -4.31
CA VAL A 44 7.28 -15.20 -5.34
C VAL A 44 5.77 -15.44 -5.23
N LEU A 45 5.25 -15.61 -4.01
CA LEU A 45 3.82 -15.78 -3.78
C LEU A 45 3.02 -14.52 -4.17
N LEU A 46 3.54 -13.33 -3.89
CA LEU A 46 2.90 -12.06 -4.28
C LEU A 46 2.89 -11.89 -5.81
N ASP A 47 3.96 -12.27 -6.48
CA ASP A 47 4.07 -12.20 -7.93
C ASP A 47 3.03 -13.12 -8.59
N ALA A 48 2.94 -14.38 -8.14
CA ALA A 48 1.93 -15.34 -8.62
C ALA A 48 0.49 -14.87 -8.35
N LEU A 49 0.23 -14.27 -7.18
CA LEU A 49 -1.07 -13.67 -6.85
C LEU A 49 -1.41 -12.46 -7.73
N THR A 50 -0.41 -11.74 -8.21
CA THR A 50 -0.57 -10.55 -9.07
C THR A 50 -0.82 -10.94 -10.52
N GLU A 51 -0.18 -12.01 -10.99
CA GLU A 51 -0.35 -12.55 -12.34
C GLU A 51 -1.79 -13.07 -12.56
N GLY A 52 -2.43 -13.57 -11.51
CA GLY A 52 -3.87 -13.80 -11.45
C GLY A 52 -4.27 -15.28 -11.54
N SER A 53 -5.58 -15.51 -11.59
CA SER A 53 -6.19 -16.85 -11.58
C SER A 53 -6.11 -17.51 -12.96
N ASP A 54 -4.92 -17.93 -13.36
CA ASP A 54 -4.69 -18.80 -14.52
C ASP A 54 -4.59 -20.29 -14.12
N ASP A 55 -4.16 -21.16 -15.04
CA ASP A 55 -3.98 -22.61 -14.85
C ASP A 55 -3.05 -23.00 -13.66
N PHE A 56 -2.33 -22.02 -13.09
CA PHE A 56 -1.34 -22.22 -12.04
C PHE A 56 -1.83 -21.80 -10.65
N LEU A 57 -2.86 -20.97 -10.53
CA LEU A 57 -3.29 -20.37 -9.27
C LEU A 57 -4.80 -20.54 -9.03
N GLU A 58 -5.15 -21.30 -8.00
CA GLU A 58 -6.54 -21.45 -7.54
C GLU A 58 -6.72 -20.72 -6.20
N THR A 59 -7.46 -19.61 -6.20
CA THR A 59 -7.79 -18.90 -4.96
C THR A 59 -8.95 -19.59 -4.22
N LEU A 60 -8.70 -20.06 -3.00
CA LEU A 60 -9.69 -20.77 -2.18
C LEU A 60 -10.45 -19.85 -1.22
N GLN A 61 -9.72 -18.96 -0.55
CA GLN A 61 -10.27 -17.98 0.38
C GLN A 61 -9.51 -16.68 0.25
N ALA A 62 -10.24 -15.58 0.08
CA ALA A 62 -9.67 -14.24 0.07
C ALA A 62 -10.47 -13.34 1.00
N THR A 63 -9.82 -12.78 2.00
CA THR A 63 -10.36 -11.73 2.84
C THR A 63 -9.36 -10.59 2.85
N VAL A 64 -9.79 -9.45 2.32
CA VAL A 64 -8.98 -8.23 2.26
C VAL A 64 -9.74 -7.16 2.99
N LYS A 65 -9.11 -6.56 3.99
CA LYS A 65 -9.63 -5.41 4.71
C LYS A 65 -8.65 -4.26 4.58
N ALA A 66 -9.17 -3.08 4.29
CA ALA A 66 -8.44 -1.83 4.37
C ALA A 66 -9.31 -0.85 5.14
N GLN A 67 -8.79 -0.32 6.24
CA GLN A 67 -9.50 0.66 7.06
C GLN A 67 -8.62 1.89 7.25
N GLU A 68 -9.17 3.06 6.98
CA GLU A 68 -8.49 4.31 7.28
C GLU A 68 -8.32 4.48 8.80
N VAL A 69 -7.11 4.85 9.21
CA VAL A 69 -6.76 5.06 10.61
C VAL A 69 -6.06 6.39 10.79
N SER A 70 -6.05 6.89 12.03
CA SER A 70 -5.34 8.12 12.38
C SER A 70 -3.84 8.02 12.04
N GLU A 71 -3.32 9.08 11.42
CA GLU A 71 -1.90 9.23 11.07
C GLU A 71 -0.95 9.10 12.28
N LEU A 72 -1.47 9.33 13.50
CA LEU A 72 -0.73 9.18 14.74
C LEU A 72 -0.33 7.71 15.01
N LYS A 73 -1.06 6.75 14.44
CA LYS A 73 -0.70 5.33 14.48
C LYS A 73 0.45 4.97 13.54
N ALA A 74 0.78 5.83 12.58
CA ALA A 74 1.85 5.58 11.62
C ALA A 74 3.25 5.81 12.23
N SER A 75 4.25 5.13 11.67
CA SER A 75 5.64 5.28 12.11
C SER A 75 6.15 6.72 11.91
N PRO A 76 7.18 7.17 12.67
CA PRO A 76 7.79 8.49 12.45
C PRO A 76 8.23 8.72 11.00
N GLN A 77 8.69 7.69 10.31
CA GLN A 77 9.09 7.78 8.90
C GLN A 77 7.88 8.00 7.98
N MET A 78 6.80 7.25 8.18
CA MET A 78 5.56 7.42 7.40
C MET A 78 4.94 8.80 7.61
N ARG A 79 4.90 9.30 8.86
CA ARG A 79 4.40 10.65 9.16
C ARG A 79 5.19 11.74 8.44
N ARG A 80 6.52 11.62 8.40
CA ARG A 80 7.37 12.54 7.61
C ARG A 80 7.08 12.45 6.13
N GLN A 81 6.85 11.25 5.60
CA GLN A 81 6.51 11.06 4.19
C GLN A 81 5.14 11.65 3.86
N LEU A 82 4.17 11.51 4.75
CA LEU A 82 2.84 12.07 4.58
C LEU A 82 2.86 13.61 4.54
N MET A 83 3.63 14.24 5.44
CA MET A 83 3.90 15.68 5.38
C MET A 83 4.55 16.07 4.06
N ARG A 84 5.55 15.33 3.58
CA ARG A 84 6.20 15.61 2.29
C ARG A 84 5.23 15.51 1.12
N LEU A 85 4.38 14.49 1.07
CA LEU A 85 3.41 14.28 -0.01
C LEU A 85 2.38 15.41 -0.08
N ARG A 86 1.86 15.81 1.09
CA ARG A 86 0.92 16.94 1.20
C ARG A 86 1.57 18.25 0.79
N ASN A 87 2.80 18.51 1.25
CA ASN A 87 3.53 19.73 0.90
C ASN A 87 4.05 19.72 -0.55
N SER A 88 4.34 18.55 -1.15
CA SER A 88 4.76 18.48 -2.56
C SER A 88 3.61 18.78 -3.51
N ALA A 89 2.39 18.38 -3.14
CA ALA A 89 1.19 18.78 -3.86
C ALA A 89 0.99 20.30 -3.82
N GLU A 90 1.53 21.00 -2.81
CA GLU A 90 1.51 22.46 -2.71
C GLU A 90 2.61 23.15 -3.55
N VAL A 91 3.67 22.44 -3.95
CA VAL A 91 4.87 23.02 -4.62
C VAL A 91 4.93 22.71 -6.12
N SER A 92 4.25 21.67 -6.60
CA SER A 92 4.24 21.30 -8.03
C SER A 92 3.26 22.11 -8.89
N GLN A 93 2.92 23.34 -8.48
CA GLN A 93 2.18 24.32 -9.29
C GLN A 93 2.82 25.70 -9.22
#